data_AF-A0A1A9WKT6-F1
#
_entry.id   AF-A0A1A9WKT6-F1
#
_cell.length_a   1.000
_cell.length_b   1.000
_cell.length_c   1.000
_cell.angle_alpha   90.00
_cell.angle_beta   90.00
_cell.angle_gamma   90.00
#
_symmetry.space_group_name_H-M   'P 1'
#
loop_
_entity.id
_entity.type
_entity.pdbx_description
1 polymer ?
#
loop_
_entity_poly.entity_id
_entity_poly.type
_entity_poly.pdbx_seq_one_letter_code
_entity_poly.pdbx_strand_id
1 'polypeptide(L)'
;MPLRHIRLKDFGIKDEDIKQLIEMGFEAWQQRYESVINQPHNDESMWFLKDCSRDNAQDLLNGAPTGTFLIRARSAGHYALSIVCKNSINHCIIYETESGYGFAAPYNIYRTLKKLVEHYASNSLEEHNDTLTTTLRIPAVYWYQNKETITQQLQEEMEMERQQQHQVELEQQMQEHMMLPPPIVASAPIAVAGSAALMHGNNDMAASQTPPTATPPQAHSYGSSSGDNGSSNL
;
A
#
# COMPACT_ATOMS: atom_id res chain seq x y z
N MET A 1 42.32 -20.16 38.28
CA MET A 1 41.69 -18.83 38.10
C MET A 1 40.25 -19.06 37.64
N PRO A 2 39.23 -18.66 38.40
CA PRO A 2 37.83 -18.90 38.04
C PRO A 2 37.42 -18.02 36.85
N LEU A 3 36.79 -18.62 35.85
CA LEU A 3 36.20 -17.95 34.69
C LEU A 3 35.14 -16.95 35.17
N ARG A 4 35.46 -15.66 35.06
CA ARG A 4 34.50 -14.58 35.31
C ARG A 4 33.37 -14.74 34.30
N HIS A 5 32.19 -15.09 34.79
CA HIS A 5 30.97 -15.05 33.99
C HIS A 5 30.72 -13.59 33.62
N ILE A 6 31.05 -13.23 32.38
CA ILE A 6 30.69 -11.94 31.81
C ILE A 6 29.16 -11.94 31.71
N ARG A 7 28.48 -11.10 32.50
CA ARG A 7 27.03 -10.95 32.40
C ARG A 7 26.74 -10.05 31.19
N LEU A 8 26.12 -10.62 30.15
CA LEU A 8 25.68 -9.89 28.95
C LEU A 8 24.82 -8.65 29.29
N LYS A 9 24.15 -8.67 30.45
CA LYS A 9 23.36 -7.55 30.99
C LYS A 9 24.19 -6.28 31.22
N ASP A 10 25.48 -6.40 31.51
CA ASP A 10 26.36 -5.26 31.76
C ASP A 10 26.70 -4.50 30.45
N PHE A 11 26.40 -5.10 29.30
CA PHE A 11 26.52 -4.48 27.97
C PHE A 11 25.20 -3.89 27.45
N GLY A 12 24.17 -3.76 28.30
CA GLY A 12 22.88 -3.17 27.91
C GLY A 12 21.99 -4.09 27.07
N ILE A 13 22.33 -5.38 26.99
CA ILE A 13 21.50 -6.41 26.34
C ILE A 13 20.31 -6.70 27.26
N LYS A 14 19.08 -6.48 26.78
CA LYS A 14 17.86 -6.65 27.57
C LYS A 14 17.53 -8.13 27.73
N ASP A 15 16.77 -8.47 28.76
CA ASP A 15 16.34 -9.85 29.01
C ASP A 15 15.55 -10.44 27.83
N GLU A 16 14.81 -9.60 27.10
CA GLU A 16 14.12 -9.96 25.86
C GLU A 16 15.11 -10.32 24.74
N ASP A 17 16.21 -9.55 24.60
CA ASP A 17 17.25 -9.82 23.60
C ASP A 17 17.98 -11.13 23.92
N ILE A 18 18.22 -11.41 25.20
CA ILE A 18 18.81 -12.68 25.67
C ILE A 18 17.86 -13.85 25.38
N LYS A 19 16.56 -13.67 25.62
CA LYS A 19 15.56 -14.70 25.36
C LYS A 19 15.45 -15.03 23.87
N GLN A 20 15.38 -13.99 23.02
CA GLN A 20 15.35 -14.16 21.57
C GLN A 20 16.64 -14.79 21.04
N LEU A 21 17.79 -14.41 21.59
CA LEU A 21 19.08 -15.01 21.24
C LEU A 21 19.12 -16.52 21.53
N ILE A 22 18.57 -16.95 22.67
CA ILE A 22 18.50 -18.36 23.06
C ILE A 22 17.52 -19.13 22.16
N GLU A 23 16.39 -18.52 21.79
CA GLU A 23 15.32 -19.18 21.02
C GLU A 23 15.64 -19.31 19.53
N MET A 24 16.19 -18.25 18.92
CA MET A 24 16.46 -18.19 17.48
C MET A 24 17.89 -18.64 17.12
N GLY A 25 18.80 -18.67 18.10
CA GLY A 25 20.23 -18.87 17.88
C GLY A 25 20.93 -17.59 17.42
N PHE A 26 22.25 -17.52 17.65
CA PHE A 26 23.05 -16.31 17.43
C PHE A 26 23.03 -15.82 15.98
N GLU A 27 23.09 -16.70 14.98
CA GLU A 27 23.11 -16.30 13.57
C GLU A 27 21.78 -15.69 13.11
N ALA A 28 20.64 -16.31 13.45
CA ALA A 28 19.33 -15.79 13.11
C ALA A 28 18.99 -14.52 13.92
N TRP A 29 19.40 -14.48 15.20
CA TRP A 29 19.28 -13.28 16.02
C TRP A 29 20.12 -12.14 15.46
N GLN A 30 21.36 -12.39 15.04
CA GLN A 30 22.24 -11.37 14.47
C GLN A 30 21.69 -10.85 13.15
N GLN A 31 21.25 -11.72 12.22
CA GLN A 31 20.62 -11.28 10.97
C GLN A 31 19.36 -10.47 11.21
N ARG A 32 18.52 -10.90 12.17
CA ARG A 32 17.33 -10.13 12.57
C ARG A 32 17.69 -8.81 13.21
N TYR A 33 18.68 -8.79 14.11
CA TYR A 33 19.16 -7.59 14.78
C TYR A 33 19.69 -6.61 13.75
N GLU A 34 20.55 -7.04 12.82
CA GLU A 34 21.04 -6.24 11.70
C GLU A 34 19.89 -5.73 10.81
N SER A 35 18.91 -6.57 10.48
CA SER A 35 17.73 -6.16 9.70
C SER A 35 16.87 -5.13 10.43
N VAL A 36 16.71 -5.28 11.74
CA VAL A 36 15.94 -4.36 12.59
C VAL A 36 16.68 -3.05 12.80
N ILE A 37 17.98 -3.05 13.09
CA ILE A 37 18.76 -1.82 13.33
C ILE A 37 19.02 -1.02 12.04
N ASN A 38 19.11 -1.69 10.89
CA ASN A 38 19.36 -1.04 9.60
C ASN A 38 18.08 -0.48 8.97
N GLN A 39 16.95 -0.52 9.66
CA GLN A 39 15.74 0.14 9.18
C GLN A 39 15.93 1.67 9.14
N PRO A 40 15.46 2.35 8.07
CA PRO A 40 15.59 3.80 7.94
C PRO A 40 14.98 4.60 9.10
N HIS A 41 13.96 4.05 9.77
CA HIS A 41 13.29 4.71 10.89
C HIS A 41 14.09 4.69 12.20
N ASN A 42 15.20 3.96 12.30
CA ASN A 42 16.07 3.99 13.48
C ASN A 42 16.95 5.23 13.57
N ASP A 43 17.22 5.87 12.44
CA ASP A 43 17.93 7.13 12.37
C ASP A 43 16.92 8.28 12.52
N GLU A 44 16.98 8.97 13.66
CA GLU A 44 16.08 10.09 13.95
C GLU A 44 16.20 11.21 12.91
N SER A 45 17.38 11.39 12.30
CA SER A 45 17.58 12.42 11.27
C SER A 45 16.76 12.18 10.00
N MET A 46 16.28 10.94 9.80
CA MET A 46 15.51 10.57 8.61
C MET A 46 14.03 11.00 8.68
N TRP A 47 13.52 11.26 9.89
CA TRP A 47 12.11 11.60 10.09
C TRP A 47 11.88 12.77 11.06
N PHE A 48 12.83 13.13 11.93
CA PHE A 48 12.66 14.23 12.87
C PHE A 48 13.23 15.54 12.33
N LEU A 49 12.35 16.47 11.99
CA LEU A 49 12.71 17.78 11.43
C LEU A 49 12.35 18.89 12.42
N LYS A 50 13.35 19.35 13.20
CA LYS A 50 13.17 20.37 14.25
C LYS A 50 12.58 21.68 13.72
N ASP A 51 13.12 22.17 12.60
CA ASP A 51 12.75 23.46 12.00
C ASP A 51 11.78 23.31 10.82
N CYS A 52 10.80 22.41 10.95
CA CYS A 52 9.80 22.15 9.91
C CYS A 52 8.43 22.70 10.31
N SER A 53 7.88 23.61 9.50
CA SER A 53 6.52 24.11 9.67
C SER A 53 5.48 23.08 9.16
N ARG A 54 4.19 23.35 9.39
CA ARG A 54 3.12 22.53 8.82
C ARG A 54 3.13 22.60 7.29
N ASP A 55 3.34 23.78 6.72
CA ASP A 55 3.31 24.00 5.27
C ASP A 55 4.53 23.36 4.61
N ASN A 56 5.72 23.53 5.21
CA ASN A 56 6.93 22.82 4.76
C ASN A 56 6.73 21.30 4.78
N ALA A 57 6.05 20.76 5.79
CA ALA A 57 5.75 19.34 5.86
C ALA A 57 4.77 18.91 4.76
N GLN A 58 3.79 19.75 4.41
CA GLN A 58 2.87 19.50 3.32
C GLN A 58 3.62 19.42 1.98
N ASP A 59 4.52 20.37 1.72
CA ASP A 59 5.36 20.38 0.51
C ASP A 59 6.26 19.15 0.47
N LEU A 60 6.88 18.81 1.61
CA LEU A 60 7.75 17.65 1.74
C LEU A 60 7.01 16.30 1.62
N LEU A 61 5.70 16.24 1.79
CA LEU A 61 4.96 14.99 1.66
C LEU A 61 4.15 14.93 0.37
N ASN A 62 4.14 16.01 -0.41
CA ASN A 62 3.34 16.09 -1.62
C ASN A 62 3.79 15.05 -2.65
N GLY A 63 2.84 14.21 -3.09
CA GLY A 63 3.10 13.12 -4.03
C GLY A 63 3.96 11.97 -3.48
N ALA A 64 4.22 11.93 -2.16
CA ALA A 64 4.86 10.78 -1.53
C ALA A 64 3.86 9.62 -1.36
N PRO A 65 4.33 8.36 -1.29
CA PRO A 65 3.47 7.20 -1.10
C PRO A 65 2.83 7.15 0.30
N THR A 66 1.77 6.37 0.44
CA THR A 66 1.14 6.08 1.75
C THR A 66 2.16 5.52 2.73
N GLY A 67 2.13 6.02 3.98
CA GLY A 67 3.07 5.66 5.04
C GLY A 67 4.34 6.52 5.07
N THR A 68 4.52 7.45 4.13
CA THR A 68 5.61 8.44 4.24
C THR A 68 5.31 9.45 5.34
N PHE A 69 6.27 9.66 6.25
CA PHE A 69 6.04 10.45 7.46
C PHE A 69 7.26 11.29 7.89
N LEU A 70 6.98 12.33 8.67
CA LEU A 70 7.96 13.08 9.45
C LEU A 70 7.35 13.57 10.77
N ILE A 71 8.19 13.78 11.79
CA ILE A 71 7.82 14.43 13.03
C ILE A 71 8.48 15.81 13.07
N ARG A 72 7.71 16.84 13.37
CA ARG A 72 8.17 18.21 13.50
C ARG A 72 7.95 18.76 14.90
N ALA A 73 8.84 19.64 15.35
CA ALA A 73 8.66 20.33 16.62
C ALA A 73 7.53 21.37 16.53
N ARG A 74 6.90 21.67 17.67
CA ARG A 74 5.92 22.75 17.79
C ARG A 74 6.39 23.72 18.86
N SER A 75 6.12 25.00 18.65
CA SER A 75 6.52 26.10 19.55
C SER A 75 5.99 25.99 20.99
N ALA A 76 4.99 25.14 21.25
CA ALA A 76 4.37 24.95 22.55
C ALA A 76 4.95 23.74 23.35
N GLY A 77 6.10 23.18 22.97
CA GLY A 77 6.69 22.02 23.66
C GLY A 77 5.97 20.69 23.37
N HIS A 78 5.26 20.61 22.25
CA HIS A 78 4.68 19.36 21.73
C HIS A 78 5.25 19.07 20.36
N TYR A 79 4.99 17.88 19.85
CA TYR A 79 5.39 17.49 18.50
C TYR A 79 4.17 17.29 17.61
N ALA A 80 4.40 17.24 16.30
CA ALA A 80 3.38 16.86 15.36
C ALA A 80 3.92 15.83 14.37
N LEU A 81 3.21 14.72 14.24
CA LEU A 81 3.35 13.78 13.13
C LEU A 81 2.70 14.41 11.90
N SER A 82 3.38 14.38 10.76
CA SER A 82 2.79 14.62 9.44
C SER A 82 3.00 13.36 8.60
N ILE A 83 1.93 12.82 8.01
CA ILE A 83 1.95 11.51 7.35
C ILE A 83 1.03 11.46 6.14
N VAL A 84 1.45 10.79 5.07
CA VAL A 84 0.59 10.47 3.93
C VAL A 84 -0.22 9.21 4.20
N CYS A 85 -1.53 9.29 4.07
CA CYS A 85 -2.43 8.13 4.06
C CYS A 85 -3.47 8.31 2.96
N LYS A 86 -3.62 7.33 2.07
CA LYS A 86 -4.61 7.34 0.97
C LYS A 86 -4.58 8.66 0.17
N ASN A 87 -3.38 9.04 -0.27
CA ASN A 87 -3.11 10.27 -1.03
C ASN A 87 -3.45 11.59 -0.30
N SER A 88 -3.69 11.54 1.01
CA SER A 88 -3.96 12.72 1.84
C SER A 88 -2.90 12.88 2.90
N ILE A 89 -2.44 14.11 3.10
CA ILE A 89 -1.48 14.44 4.17
C ILE A 89 -2.28 14.79 5.43
N ASN A 90 -1.99 14.05 6.49
CA ASN A 90 -2.64 14.17 7.78
C ASN A 90 -1.63 14.66 8.82
N HIS A 91 -2.10 15.42 9.81
CA HIS A 91 -1.26 15.89 10.91
C HIS A 91 -1.86 15.50 12.26
N CYS A 92 -1.08 14.80 13.08
CA CYS A 92 -1.47 14.39 14.42
C CYS A 92 -0.59 15.08 15.45
N ILE A 93 -1.19 15.55 16.54
CA ILE A 93 -0.42 16.05 17.68
C ILE A 93 0.18 14.85 18.42
N ILE A 94 1.46 14.94 18.75
CA ILE A 94 2.11 14.03 19.68
C ILE A 94 2.29 14.82 20.98
N TYR A 95 1.59 14.38 22.02
CA TYR A 95 1.70 14.95 23.35
C TYR A 95 2.96 14.46 24.02
N GLU A 96 3.67 15.40 24.64
CA GLU A 96 4.76 15.13 25.58
C GLU A 96 4.19 15.30 27.00
N THR A 97 4.25 14.24 27.79
CA THR A 97 3.74 14.20 29.17
C THR A 97 4.77 13.60 30.10
N GLU A 98 4.57 13.69 31.41
CA GLU A 98 5.43 13.05 32.41
C GLU A 98 5.51 11.52 32.23
N SER A 99 4.45 10.90 31.71
CA SER A 99 4.41 9.45 31.45
C SER A 99 5.15 9.05 30.17
N GLY A 100 5.30 9.98 29.23
CA GLY A 100 5.91 9.74 27.93
C GLY A 100 5.22 10.49 26.78
N TYR A 101 5.55 10.08 25.57
CA TYR A 101 5.01 10.56 24.30
C TYR A 101 3.83 9.70 23.85
N GLY A 102 2.85 10.30 23.16
CA GLY A 102 1.73 9.56 22.56
C GLY A 102 0.76 10.46 21.80
N PHE A 103 -0.19 9.84 21.08
CA PHE A 103 -1.22 10.57 20.32
C PHE A 103 -2.45 10.91 21.17
N ALA A 104 -2.75 10.10 22.17
CA ALA A 104 -3.89 10.29 23.07
C ALA A 104 -3.63 9.61 24.43
N ALA A 105 -4.20 10.18 25.49
CA ALA A 105 -4.27 9.49 26.78
C ALA A 105 -5.27 8.30 26.69
N PRO A 106 -5.02 7.17 27.38
CA PRO A 106 -3.93 6.88 28.32
C PRO A 106 -2.62 6.36 27.65
N TYR A 107 -2.52 6.40 26.33
CA TYR A 107 -1.42 5.78 25.55
C TYR A 107 -0.16 6.66 25.42
N ASN A 108 0.03 7.64 26.31
CA ASN A 108 1.25 8.46 26.36
C ASN A 108 2.38 7.72 27.12
N ILE A 109 2.74 6.54 26.62
CA ILE A 109 3.58 5.56 27.34
C ILE A 109 5.00 5.45 26.78
N TYR A 110 5.29 6.04 25.62
CA TYR A 110 6.58 5.89 24.97
C TYR A 110 7.61 6.83 25.61
N ARG A 111 8.76 6.30 26.05
CA ARG A 111 9.79 7.11 26.73
C ARG A 111 10.49 8.13 25.82
N THR A 112 10.51 7.89 24.51
CA THR A 112 11.13 8.77 23.51
C THR A 112 10.30 8.75 22.23
N LEU A 113 10.43 9.80 21.41
CA LEU A 113 9.83 9.83 20.06
C LEU A 113 10.26 8.64 19.22
N LYS A 114 11.55 8.25 19.30
CA LYS A 114 12.06 7.07 18.60
C LYS A 114 11.30 5.79 18.99
N LYS A 115 11.02 5.58 20.28
CA LYS A 115 10.25 4.39 20.72
C LYS A 115 8.81 4.41 20.21
N LEU A 116 8.20 5.59 20.12
CA LEU A 116 6.90 5.76 19.48
C LEU A 116 6.99 5.40 17.99
N VAL A 117 8.01 5.90 17.28
CA VAL A 117 8.20 5.61 15.85
C VAL A 117 8.43 4.13 15.58
N GLU A 118 9.33 3.49 16.33
CA GLU A 118 9.62 2.05 16.21
C GLU A 118 8.36 1.20 16.40
N HIS A 119 7.46 1.58 17.32
CA HIS A 119 6.20 0.88 17.53
C HIS A 119 5.27 1.04 16.31
N TYR A 120 4.97 2.27 15.93
CA TYR A 120 4.06 2.54 14.81
C TYR A 120 4.66 2.27 13.43
N ALA A 121 5.94 1.91 13.32
CA ALA A 121 6.51 1.36 12.09
C ALA A 121 5.89 0.00 11.73
N SER A 122 5.47 -0.78 12.73
CA SER A 122 4.85 -2.11 12.55
C SER A 122 3.37 -2.16 12.99
N ASN A 123 2.88 -1.18 13.75
CA ASN A 123 1.52 -1.11 14.25
C ASN A 123 0.74 0.00 13.54
N SER A 124 -0.46 -0.30 13.02
CA SER A 124 -1.32 0.66 12.31
C SER A 124 -1.76 1.78 13.25
N LEU A 125 -1.86 3.01 12.73
CA LEU A 125 -2.38 4.17 13.47
C LEU A 125 -3.91 4.16 13.61
N GLU A 126 -4.60 3.20 12.98
CA GLU A 126 -6.06 3.06 13.03
C GLU A 126 -6.60 2.88 14.45
N GLU A 127 -5.79 2.37 15.38
CA GLU A 127 -6.15 2.26 16.80
C GLU A 127 -6.45 3.61 17.46
N HIS A 128 -5.93 4.71 16.91
CA HIS A 128 -6.21 6.09 17.37
C HIS A 128 -7.14 6.85 16.43
N ASN A 129 -7.18 6.46 15.15
CA ASN A 129 -7.96 7.15 14.14
C ASN A 129 -8.23 6.22 12.94
N ASP A 130 -9.46 5.73 12.81
CA ASP A 130 -9.91 4.83 11.74
C ASP A 130 -9.60 5.31 10.31
N THR A 131 -9.33 6.61 10.12
CA THR A 131 -8.95 7.15 8.80
C THR A 131 -7.48 6.89 8.45
N LEU A 132 -6.61 6.71 9.46
CA LEU A 132 -5.17 6.49 9.33
C LEU A 132 -4.83 5.00 9.27
N THR A 133 -5.37 4.30 8.27
CA THR A 133 -5.06 2.89 8.01
C THR A 133 -3.68 2.75 7.35
N THR A 134 -2.63 3.09 8.10
CA THR A 134 -1.23 3.03 7.66
C THR A 134 -0.28 3.00 8.86
N THR A 135 0.97 2.62 8.61
CA THR A 135 2.07 2.62 9.58
C THR A 135 3.08 3.73 9.25
N LEU A 136 4.01 4.00 10.16
CA LEU A 136 5.16 4.88 9.95
C LEU A 136 6.22 4.18 9.09
N ARG A 137 5.86 3.90 7.83
CA ARG A 137 6.61 3.01 6.93
C ARG A 137 7.88 3.65 6.38
N ILE A 138 7.79 4.90 5.91
CA ILE A 138 8.85 5.53 5.12
C ILE A 138 9.23 6.89 5.72
N PRO A 139 10.38 7.04 6.37
CA PRO A 139 10.89 8.34 6.80
C PRO A 139 11.01 9.33 5.63
N ALA A 140 10.54 10.56 5.79
CA ALA A 140 10.47 11.53 4.70
C ALA A 140 11.84 11.80 4.04
N VAL A 141 12.90 11.96 4.83
CA VAL A 141 14.24 12.21 4.27
C VAL A 141 14.74 11.00 3.49
N TYR A 142 14.45 9.79 3.96
CA TYR A 142 14.78 8.56 3.25
C TYR A 142 14.05 8.46 1.92
N TRP A 143 12.77 8.83 1.88
CA TRP A 143 11.99 8.95 0.64
C TRP A 143 12.64 9.90 -0.37
N TYR A 144 13.05 11.09 0.07
CA TYR A 144 13.69 12.08 -0.80
C TYR A 144 15.01 11.59 -1.39
N GLN A 145 15.81 10.88 -0.61
CA GLN A 145 17.12 10.39 -1.03
C GLN A 145 17.03 9.15 -1.94
N ASN A 146 15.95 8.37 -1.86
CA ASN A 146 15.84 7.05 -2.51
C ASN A 146 14.54 6.91 -3.33
N LYS A 147 14.05 8.03 -3.88
CA LYS A 147 12.71 8.12 -4.50
C LYS A 147 12.49 7.08 -5.60
N GLU A 148 13.43 6.91 -6.51
CA GLU A 148 13.34 5.98 -7.64
C GLU A 148 13.24 4.53 -7.15
N THR A 149 14.17 4.12 -6.29
CA THR A 149 14.20 2.77 -5.69
C THR A 149 12.91 2.43 -4.94
N ILE A 150 12.42 3.34 -4.10
CA ILE A 150 11.19 3.11 -3.33
C ILE A 150 9.97 3.04 -4.27
N THR A 151 9.93 3.90 -5.29
CA THR A 151 8.84 3.87 -6.28
C THR A 151 8.83 2.54 -7.03
N GLN A 152 9.98 2.04 -7.45
CA GLN A 152 10.10 0.74 -8.11
C GLN A 152 9.66 -0.41 -7.20
N GLN A 153 10.14 -0.44 -5.95
CA GLN A 153 9.74 -1.46 -4.98
C GLN A 153 8.22 -1.49 -4.73
N LEU A 154 7.60 -0.30 -4.62
CA LEU A 154 6.15 -0.19 -4.47
C LEU A 154 5.39 -0.66 -5.72
N GLN A 155 5.92 -0.40 -6.91
CA GLN A 155 5.35 -0.91 -8.16
C GLN A 155 5.39 -2.44 -8.22
N GLU A 156 6.54 -3.02 -7.87
CA GLU A 156 6.73 -4.47 -7.78
C GLU A 156 5.78 -5.09 -6.73
N GLU A 157 5.64 -4.48 -5.56
CA GLU A 157 4.69 -4.92 -4.50
C GLU A 157 3.24 -4.91 -5.01
N MET A 158 2.80 -3.84 -5.67
CA MET A 158 1.46 -3.76 -6.27
C MET A 158 1.24 -4.78 -7.41
N GLU A 159 2.28 -5.08 -8.20
CA GLU A 159 2.21 -6.10 -9.24
C GLU A 159 2.07 -7.51 -8.65
N MET A 160 2.83 -7.80 -7.59
CA MET A 160 2.74 -9.05 -6.85
C MET A 160 1.37 -9.24 -6.20
N GLU A 161 0.82 -8.20 -5.55
CA GLU A 161 -0.54 -8.26 -4.99
C GLU A 161 -1.60 -8.54 -6.06
N ARG A 162 -1.49 -7.90 -7.23
CA ARG A 162 -2.41 -8.13 -8.35
C ARG A 162 -2.32 -9.56 -8.87
N GLN A 163 -1.11 -10.09 -9.00
CA GLN A 163 -0.89 -11.48 -9.41
C GLN A 163 -1.45 -12.46 -8.38
N GLN A 164 -1.24 -12.20 -7.10
CA GLN A 164 -1.77 -13.01 -6.01
C GLN A 164 -3.30 -13.01 -5.99
N GLN A 165 -3.94 -11.83 -6.12
CA GLN A 165 -5.39 -11.72 -6.21
C GLN A 165 -5.94 -12.49 -7.41
N HIS A 166 -5.28 -12.39 -8.56
CA HIS A 166 -5.68 -13.14 -9.75
C HIS A 166 -5.54 -14.66 -9.55
N GLN A 167 -4.48 -15.12 -8.88
CA GLN A 167 -4.30 -16.53 -8.54
C GLN A 167 -5.42 -17.02 -7.59
N VAL A 168 -5.73 -16.24 -6.55
CA VAL A 168 -6.83 -16.55 -5.62
C VAL A 168 -8.18 -16.62 -6.35
N GLU A 169 -8.42 -15.72 -7.30
CA GLU A 169 -9.64 -15.71 -8.12
C GLU A 169 -9.76 -16.97 -8.99
N LEU A 170 -8.67 -17.40 -9.64
CA LEU A 170 -8.64 -18.65 -10.41
C LEU A 170 -8.92 -19.88 -9.54
N GLU A 171 -8.34 -19.94 -8.34
CA GLU A 171 -8.59 -21.02 -7.38
C GLU A 171 -10.06 -21.05 -6.92
N GLN A 172 -10.65 -19.88 -6.64
CA GLN A 172 -12.08 -19.78 -6.30
C GLN A 172 -12.97 -20.26 -7.45
N GLN A 173 -12.69 -19.86 -8.70
CA GLN A 173 -13.45 -20.31 -9.87
C GLN A 173 -13.34 -21.82 -10.08
N MET A 174 -12.17 -22.42 -9.85
CA MET A 174 -12.00 -23.88 -9.90
C MET A 174 -12.78 -24.60 -8.81
N GLN A 175 -12.80 -24.05 -7.58
CA GLN A 175 -13.60 -24.60 -6.47
C GLN A 175 -15.10 -24.51 -6.78
N GLU A 176 -15.58 -23.38 -7.31
CA GLU A 176 -16.97 -23.22 -7.75
C GLU A 176 -17.34 -24.21 -8.86
N HIS A 177 -16.47 -24.39 -9.86
CA HIS A 177 -16.72 -25.34 -10.95
C HIS A 177 -16.81 -26.79 -10.47
N MET A 178 -16.05 -27.15 -9.42
CA MET A 178 -16.08 -28.49 -8.79
C MET A 178 -17.30 -28.70 -7.86
N MET A 179 -18.00 -27.64 -7.47
CA MET A 179 -19.18 -27.66 -6.58
C MET A 179 -20.52 -27.63 -7.35
N LEU A 180 -20.50 -27.50 -8.68
CA LEU A 180 -21.69 -27.61 -9.52
C LEU A 180 -22.18 -29.08 -9.58
N PRO A 181 -23.50 -29.34 -9.44
CA PRO A 181 -24.03 -30.69 -9.64
C PRO A 181 -23.75 -31.14 -11.09
N PRO A 182 -23.51 -32.45 -11.32
CA PRO A 182 -23.29 -32.95 -12.67
C PRO A 182 -24.47 -32.54 -13.56
N PRO A 183 -24.22 -32.19 -14.83
CA PRO A 183 -25.31 -31.86 -15.74
C PRO A 183 -26.27 -33.05 -15.75
N ILE A 184 -27.54 -32.79 -15.41
CA ILE A 184 -28.60 -33.78 -15.55
C ILE A 184 -28.68 -34.08 -17.04
N VAL A 185 -28.07 -35.18 -17.47
CA VAL A 185 -28.27 -35.70 -18.81
C VAL A 185 -29.75 -36.05 -18.91
N ALA A 186 -30.55 -35.19 -19.53
CA ALA A 186 -31.90 -35.53 -19.92
C ALA A 186 -31.77 -36.67 -20.92
N SER A 187 -32.05 -37.91 -20.48
CA SER A 187 -32.17 -39.06 -21.37
C SER A 187 -33.15 -38.71 -22.48
N ALA A 188 -32.65 -38.52 -23.69
CA ALA A 188 -33.49 -38.34 -24.86
C ALA A 188 -34.37 -39.60 -25.03
N PRO A 189 -35.69 -39.46 -25.25
CA PRO A 189 -36.53 -40.61 -25.52
C PRO A 189 -36.10 -41.26 -26.84
N ILE A 190 -35.95 -42.59 -26.82
CA ILE A 190 -35.64 -43.41 -27.98
C ILE A 190 -36.77 -43.24 -29.01
N ALA A 191 -36.47 -42.62 -30.16
CA ALA A 191 -37.37 -42.61 -31.30
C ALA A 191 -37.38 -44.00 -31.95
N VAL A 192 -38.47 -44.73 -31.82
CA VAL A 192 -38.75 -45.93 -32.62
C VAL A 192 -38.96 -45.52 -34.07
N ALA A 193 -38.14 -46.07 -34.97
CA ALA A 193 -38.24 -45.85 -36.40
C ALA A 193 -39.57 -46.40 -36.95
N GLY A 194 -40.39 -45.52 -37.51
CA GLY A 194 -41.49 -45.85 -38.41
C GLY A 194 -41.13 -45.40 -39.83
N SER A 195 -40.92 -46.35 -40.72
CA SER A 195 -40.55 -46.15 -42.13
C SER A 195 -41.70 -45.51 -42.92
N ALA A 196 -41.43 -44.52 -43.77
CA ALA A 196 -41.97 -44.44 -45.14
C ALA A 196 -41.50 -43.18 -45.92
N ALA A 197 -41.14 -43.46 -47.18
CA ALA A 197 -41.36 -42.65 -48.39
C ALA A 197 -40.46 -41.43 -48.70
N LEU A 198 -39.54 -41.71 -49.62
CA LEU A 198 -38.98 -40.86 -50.69
C LEU A 198 -40.01 -39.90 -51.32
N MET A 199 -39.61 -38.67 -51.66
CA MET A 199 -39.84 -38.07 -53.00
C MET A 199 -38.97 -36.81 -53.23
N HIS A 200 -38.12 -36.91 -54.26
CA HIS A 200 -37.74 -35.94 -55.30
C HIS A 200 -37.80 -34.41 -55.07
N GLY A 201 -36.66 -33.77 -55.32
CA GLY A 201 -36.49 -32.99 -56.56
C GLY A 201 -36.24 -31.48 -56.44
N ASN A 202 -35.04 -31.07 -56.87
CA ASN A 202 -34.69 -29.84 -57.64
C ASN A 202 -34.96 -28.47 -56.97
N ASN A 203 -34.26 -27.36 -57.20
CA ASN A 203 -33.11 -26.96 -58.02
C ASN A 203 -32.73 -25.51 -57.57
N ASP A 204 -31.65 -24.99 -58.16
CA ASP A 204 -31.30 -23.57 -58.38
C ASP A 204 -30.59 -22.81 -57.24
N MET A 205 -29.29 -22.48 -57.37
CA MET A 205 -28.63 -21.45 -58.22
C MET A 205 -28.98 -19.99 -57.87
N ALA A 206 -28.00 -19.28 -57.29
CA ALA A 206 -27.58 -17.87 -57.54
C ALA A 206 -26.80 -17.37 -56.30
N ALA A 207 -25.47 -17.28 -56.32
CA ALA A 207 -24.64 -16.23 -56.93
C ALA A 207 -24.75 -14.83 -56.28
N SER A 208 -23.58 -14.35 -55.83
CA SER A 208 -23.10 -12.96 -55.87
C SER A 208 -23.20 -12.04 -54.63
N GLN A 209 -22.00 -11.75 -54.12
CA GLN A 209 -21.38 -10.41 -54.02
C GLN A 209 -21.62 -9.52 -52.79
N THR A 210 -20.50 -9.36 -52.07
CA THR A 210 -19.86 -8.12 -51.57
C THR A 210 -20.35 -7.41 -50.29
N PRO A 211 -19.42 -6.97 -49.42
CA PRO A 211 -19.69 -6.28 -48.16
C PRO A 211 -19.67 -4.75 -48.32
N PRO A 212 -20.14 -3.98 -47.32
CA PRO A 212 -19.72 -2.59 -47.19
C PRO A 212 -18.88 -2.30 -45.94
N THR A 213 -17.89 -1.47 -46.22
CA THR A 213 -16.86 -0.82 -45.39
C THR A 213 -17.42 0.29 -44.48
N ALA A 214 -16.67 0.55 -43.42
CA ALA A 214 -16.81 1.58 -42.38
C ALA A 214 -16.98 3.04 -42.85
N THR A 215 -17.55 3.90 -42.00
CA THR A 215 -17.11 5.31 -41.76
C THR A 215 -17.70 5.84 -40.42
N PRO A 216 -16.93 6.58 -39.58
CA PRO A 216 -17.39 7.25 -38.35
C PRO A 216 -17.86 8.70 -38.59
N PRO A 217 -18.61 9.34 -37.67
CA PRO A 217 -18.94 10.76 -37.80
C PRO A 217 -17.93 11.68 -37.09
N GLN A 218 -17.22 12.50 -37.88
CA GLN A 218 -16.92 13.92 -37.59
C GLN A 218 -17.83 14.76 -38.51
N ALA A 219 -18.20 16.02 -38.33
CA ALA A 219 -17.79 17.14 -37.49
C ALA A 219 -19.00 18.10 -37.41
N HIS A 220 -18.96 19.14 -36.57
CA HIS A 220 -19.23 20.51 -37.05
C HIS A 220 -18.61 21.54 -36.10
N SER A 221 -17.79 22.38 -36.73
CA SER A 221 -17.07 23.55 -36.31
C SER A 221 -17.95 24.80 -36.22
N TYR A 222 -17.48 25.82 -35.50
CA TYR A 222 -17.24 27.22 -35.92
C TYR A 222 -17.53 28.21 -34.80
N GLY A 223 -16.63 29.18 -34.61
CA GLY A 223 -16.94 30.41 -33.87
C GLY A 223 -15.74 31.09 -33.22
N SER A 224 -14.85 31.67 -34.02
CA SER A 224 -13.86 32.66 -33.58
C SER A 224 -14.54 33.91 -33.02
N SER A 225 -13.97 34.54 -31.98
CA SER A 225 -13.99 36.00 -31.90
C SER A 225 -12.89 36.53 -30.99
N SER A 226 -12.07 37.40 -31.58
CA SER A 226 -11.05 38.23 -30.96
C SER A 226 -11.65 39.22 -29.96
N GLY A 227 -10.88 39.59 -28.94
CA GLY A 227 -11.25 40.61 -27.97
C GLY A 227 -10.03 41.10 -27.20
N ASP A 228 -9.28 41.98 -27.85
CA ASP A 228 -8.30 42.88 -27.26
C ASP A 228 -8.98 43.81 -26.23
N ASN A 229 -8.32 44.06 -25.10
CA ASN A 229 -8.46 45.31 -24.35
C ASN A 229 -7.37 45.39 -23.27
N GLY A 230 -6.45 46.32 -23.48
CA GLY A 230 -5.48 46.74 -22.49
C GLY A 230 -6.02 47.73 -21.45
N SER A 231 -5.09 48.01 -20.52
CA SER A 231 -4.90 49.25 -19.73
C SER A 231 -5.57 49.38 -18.37
N SER A 232 -4.68 49.53 -17.37
CA SER A 232 -4.71 50.45 -16.21
C SER A 232 -5.83 50.22 -15.17
N ASN A 233 -5.62 50.23 -13.86
CA ASN A 233 -4.87 51.19 -13.03
C ASN A 233 -4.90 50.70 -11.56
N LEU A 234 -3.95 51.18 -10.75
CA LEU A 234 -3.87 51.16 -9.26
C LEU A 234 -3.44 49.86 -8.57
#